data_AF-A0A6L8LZN0-F1
#
_entry.id   AF-A0A6L8LZN0-F1
#
_cell.length_a   1.000
_cell.length_b   1.000
_cell.length_c   1.000
_cell.angle_alpha   90.00
_cell.angle_beta   90.00
_cell.angle_gamma   90.00
#
_symmetry.space_group_name_H-M   'P 1'
#
loop_
_entity.id
_entity.type
_entity.pdbx_description
1 polymer ?
#
loop_
_entity_poly.entity_id
_entity_poly.type
_entity_poly.pdbx_seq_one_letter_code
_entity_poly.pdbx_strand_id
1 'polypeptide(L)'
;MKQHQTLWLIAAGLGVSLPATAAQMITVKNDALLQETLKAQSTSVVPMETGFAEVKRVILPNGKVKVRYQQTYMGLPVFNTSVVATQTKTSQSEVHGIMMQGISGDVATPSPTLDEKQAISAAKNAFKRKSLVESDAPIENTKSELMVWLDESNTAKVVYMVDFFVAAQVPQRPFYFIDANTGEVLKHWRGLNHAQATGTGPGGNEKTGQYNFGSDYPGFVISKSGNTCIMNNDAVKTVDLNGRTSGSTAYSYSCNDDSNFNDHKFVNGAYSPLNDAHYFGKVVFDMYKDWMNTAPLTFQLTMRVHYGNGYENAFWNGTSMTFGDGKNRFYPLVDINVSAHEVSHGFTEQNSGLVYANMSGGMNEAFSDIAGEAAEYYMKGSVDWIVGADIFKSQGGLRYFDQPSRDGRSIDHASDYYNGLNVHYSSGVFNRAFYLLANKAGWDVRKGFEIFTLANQMYWTANSTFDEGGCGVAKAASDMGYPVADVEDAFNTVGVNASCGTTPPPTDNVLVKGTPVTNLSGARLSETFYTFSVDSASNAVVSMSGGSGDADLYLKAGSKPTTNSFDCRPYKYGNNEQCSVSATPGMTYHVMVRAYSSYSGVTLRLD
;
A
#
# COMPACT_ATOMS: atom_id res chain seq x y z
N MET A 1 64.11 -42.35 0.42
CA MET A 1 63.67 -43.59 -0.25
C MET A 1 62.83 -44.38 0.76
N LYS A 2 61.60 -44.73 0.38
CA LYS A 2 60.49 -45.31 1.18
C LYS A 2 59.78 -44.33 2.12
N GLN A 3 58.46 -44.37 2.33
CA GLN A 3 57.29 -44.78 1.55
C GLN A 3 56.12 -44.23 2.39
N HIS A 4 55.24 -43.42 1.79
CA HIS A 4 54.07 -42.87 2.49
C HIS A 4 53.10 -43.98 2.89
N GLN A 5 52.72 -44.03 4.17
CA GLN A 5 51.45 -44.61 4.60
C GLN A 5 50.66 -43.55 5.37
N THR A 6 49.53 -43.25 4.78
CA THR A 6 48.43 -42.39 5.18
C THR A 6 47.83 -42.86 6.51
N LEU A 7 47.72 -41.97 7.49
CA LEU A 7 46.73 -42.11 8.56
C LEU A 7 45.77 -40.93 8.48
N TRP A 8 44.54 -41.24 8.10
CA TRP A 8 43.38 -40.37 8.23
C TRP A 8 43.06 -40.22 9.73
N LEU A 9 43.23 -39.02 10.25
CA LEU A 9 42.58 -38.60 11.49
C LEU A 9 41.41 -37.72 11.10
N ILE A 10 40.23 -38.33 11.10
CA ILE A 10 38.94 -37.68 11.02
C ILE A 10 38.83 -36.77 12.25
N ALA A 11 38.98 -35.46 12.04
CA ALA A 11 38.59 -34.48 13.04
C ALA A 11 37.05 -34.47 13.06
N ALA A 12 36.47 -35.08 14.08
CA ALA A 12 35.05 -35.06 14.34
C ALA A 12 34.61 -33.60 14.53
N GLY A 13 33.96 -33.04 13.51
CA GLY A 13 33.19 -31.82 13.64
C GLY A 13 32.05 -32.08 14.62
N LEU A 14 32.09 -31.44 15.78
CA LEU A 14 30.91 -31.25 16.62
C LEU A 14 30.02 -30.24 15.91
N GLY A 15 29.33 -30.71 14.87
CA GLY A 15 28.20 -30.00 14.29
C GLY A 15 27.05 -30.07 15.29
N VAL A 16 26.76 -28.94 15.93
CA VAL A 16 25.39 -28.72 16.39
C VAL A 16 24.58 -28.53 15.11
N SER A 17 23.96 -29.60 14.61
CA SER A 17 22.99 -29.53 13.52
C SER A 17 21.76 -28.81 14.06
N LEU A 18 21.77 -27.48 13.99
CA LEU A 18 20.53 -26.72 14.04
C LEU A 18 19.80 -26.97 12.71
N PRO A 19 18.47 -27.15 12.71
CA PRO A 19 17.70 -27.18 11.47
C PRO A 19 18.05 -25.92 10.66
N ALA A 20 18.17 -26.04 9.33
CA ALA A 20 18.43 -24.91 8.45
C ALA A 20 17.30 -23.88 8.59
N THR A 21 17.48 -22.94 9.51
CA THR A 21 16.62 -21.78 9.68
C THR A 21 17.11 -20.70 8.72
N ALA A 22 16.17 -19.99 8.09
CA ALA A 22 16.47 -18.78 7.31
C ALA A 22 17.39 -17.83 8.10
N ALA A 23 18.23 -17.08 7.38
CA ALA A 23 19.15 -16.17 8.02
C ALA A 23 18.39 -15.12 8.86
N GLN A 24 18.86 -14.85 10.08
CA GLN A 24 18.17 -13.93 10.99
C GLN A 24 19.13 -13.13 11.85
N MET A 25 18.72 -11.90 12.17
CA MET A 25 19.45 -11.03 13.08
C MET A 25 19.11 -11.36 14.53
N ILE A 26 20.13 -11.61 15.34
CA ILE A 26 20.01 -11.95 16.76
C ILE A 26 20.77 -10.95 17.63
N THR A 27 20.24 -10.70 18.83
CA THR A 27 20.93 -9.89 19.83
C THR A 27 21.96 -10.72 20.59
N VAL A 28 23.21 -10.30 20.60
CA VAL A 28 24.28 -10.91 21.39
C VAL A 28 24.28 -10.29 22.77
N LYS A 29 23.95 -11.09 23.79
CA LYS A 29 23.98 -10.70 25.21
C LYS A 29 24.95 -11.55 26.05
N ASN A 30 25.45 -12.65 25.49
CA ASN A 30 26.32 -13.59 26.17
C ASN A 30 27.73 -13.52 25.55
N ASP A 31 28.76 -13.52 26.39
CA ASP A 31 30.16 -13.50 26.01
C ASP A 31 30.69 -14.83 25.49
N ALA A 32 30.04 -15.96 25.83
CA ALA A 32 30.45 -17.30 25.42
C ALA A 32 30.62 -17.44 23.90
N LEU A 33 29.65 -16.98 23.11
CA LEU A 33 29.68 -17.06 21.65
C LEU A 33 30.85 -16.25 21.07
N LEU A 34 31.01 -15.00 21.51
CA LEU A 34 32.10 -14.15 21.06
C LEU A 34 33.47 -14.74 21.46
N GLN A 35 33.59 -15.27 22.69
CA GLN A 35 34.82 -15.90 23.18
C GLN A 35 35.19 -17.15 22.37
N GLU A 36 34.21 -18.03 22.14
CA GLU A 36 34.41 -19.28 21.41
C GLU A 36 34.82 -19.00 19.96
N THR A 37 34.12 -18.08 19.28
CA THR A 37 34.46 -17.69 17.91
C THR A 37 35.85 -17.04 17.84
N LEU A 38 36.19 -16.09 18.74
CA LEU A 38 37.52 -15.47 18.74
C LEU A 38 38.65 -16.47 19.00
N LYS A 39 38.42 -17.44 19.91
CA LYS A 39 39.39 -18.50 20.20
C LYS A 39 39.59 -19.41 18.99
N ALA A 40 38.50 -19.87 18.38
CA ALA A 40 38.57 -20.68 17.17
C ALA A 40 39.25 -19.92 16.01
N GLN A 41 38.98 -18.61 15.87
CA GLN A 41 39.58 -17.75 14.86
C GLN A 41 41.08 -17.58 15.08
N SER A 42 41.54 -17.50 16.34
CA SER A 42 42.97 -17.37 16.67
C SER A 42 43.83 -18.58 16.27
N THR A 43 43.19 -19.74 16.11
CA THR A 43 43.86 -20.99 15.73
C THR A 43 43.61 -21.38 14.26
N SER A 44 42.78 -20.62 13.54
CA SER A 44 42.43 -20.90 12.15
C SER A 44 43.38 -20.23 11.16
N VAL A 45 43.77 -20.95 10.11
CA VAL A 45 44.55 -20.43 8.96
C VAL A 45 43.69 -20.04 7.77
N VAL A 46 42.38 -20.33 7.83
CA VAL A 46 41.38 -19.95 6.83
C VAL A 46 40.28 -19.09 7.46
N PRO A 47 39.62 -18.20 6.69
CA PRO A 47 38.48 -17.45 7.19
C PRO A 47 37.39 -18.38 7.74
N MET A 48 36.93 -18.09 8.95
CA MET A 48 35.86 -18.86 9.58
C MET A 48 34.52 -18.61 8.90
N GLU A 49 33.64 -19.60 8.92
CA GLU A 49 32.25 -19.44 8.49
C GLU A 49 31.61 -18.24 9.19
N THR A 50 31.69 -18.15 10.51
CA THR A 50 31.38 -16.92 11.25
C THR A 50 32.61 -16.47 12.04
N GLY A 51 32.98 -15.20 11.90
CA GLY A 51 34.12 -14.58 12.57
C GLY A 51 33.81 -13.19 13.11
N PHE A 52 34.78 -12.61 13.82
CA PHE A 52 34.72 -11.25 14.33
C PHE A 52 36.06 -10.53 14.09
N ALA A 53 36.00 -9.39 13.41
CA ALA A 53 37.13 -8.50 13.21
C ALA A 53 37.05 -7.32 14.17
N GLU A 54 38.13 -7.02 14.89
CA GLU A 54 38.22 -5.81 15.72
C GLU A 54 38.28 -4.57 14.84
N VAL A 55 37.33 -3.65 15.00
CA VAL A 55 37.26 -2.40 14.23
C VAL A 55 37.71 -1.20 15.06
N LYS A 56 37.45 -1.21 16.36
CA LYS A 56 37.82 -0.09 17.25
C LYS A 56 38.04 -0.55 18.68
N ARG A 57 39.03 0.06 19.33
CA ARG A 57 39.37 -0.13 20.74
C ARG A 57 39.48 1.21 21.44
N VAL A 58 38.89 1.31 22.63
CA VAL A 58 38.88 2.53 23.45
C VAL A 58 39.16 2.18 24.90
N ILE A 59 40.07 2.92 25.52
CA ILE A 59 40.28 2.88 26.98
C ILE A 59 39.41 4.00 27.57
N LEU A 60 38.46 3.62 28.43
CA LEU A 60 37.58 4.55 29.10
C LEU A 60 38.31 5.26 30.26
N PRO A 61 37.86 6.45 30.70
CA PRO A 61 38.47 7.17 31.82
C PRO A 61 38.54 6.38 33.14
N ASN A 62 37.66 5.39 33.32
CA ASN A 62 37.64 4.48 34.47
C ASN A 62 38.58 3.27 34.32
N GLY A 63 39.42 3.24 33.29
CA GLY A 63 40.39 2.17 33.01
C GLY A 63 39.82 0.93 32.31
N LYS A 64 38.51 0.83 32.07
CA LYS A 64 37.93 -0.28 31.28
C LYS A 64 38.29 -0.15 29.81
N VAL A 65 38.62 -1.27 29.16
CA VAL A 65 38.91 -1.32 27.72
C VAL A 65 37.68 -1.83 26.98
N LYS A 66 37.09 -1.03 26.09
CA LYS A 66 35.98 -1.43 25.21
C LYS A 66 36.49 -1.74 23.82
N VAL A 67 36.03 -2.84 23.25
CA VAL A 67 36.38 -3.29 21.89
C VAL A 67 35.10 -3.48 21.08
N ARG A 68 35.06 -2.90 19.88
CA ARG A 68 33.98 -3.06 18.90
C ARG A 68 34.42 -4.02 17.81
N TYR A 69 33.64 -5.06 17.61
CA TYR A 69 33.81 -6.09 16.61
C TYR A 69 32.77 -5.94 15.48
N GLN A 70 33.21 -6.19 14.27
CA GLN A 70 32.39 -6.38 13.06
C GLN A 70 32.30 -7.88 12.82
N GLN A 71 31.09 -8.42 12.67
CA GLN A 71 30.95 -9.82 12.27
C GLN A 71 31.46 -9.98 10.84
N THR A 72 32.16 -11.07 10.60
CA THR A 72 32.55 -11.53 9.27
C THR A 72 31.94 -12.89 8.96
N TYR A 73 31.61 -13.13 7.69
CA TYR A 73 31.22 -14.43 7.16
C TYR A 73 32.22 -14.86 6.09
N MET A 74 32.96 -15.92 6.35
CA MET A 74 34.06 -16.38 5.48
C MET A 74 35.03 -15.24 5.09
N GLY A 75 35.26 -14.31 6.02
CA GLY A 75 36.13 -13.15 5.85
C GLY A 75 35.48 -11.89 5.29
N LEU A 76 34.26 -11.97 4.73
CA LEU A 76 33.51 -10.79 4.31
C LEU A 76 32.81 -10.12 5.49
N PRO A 77 32.79 -8.79 5.61
CA PRO A 77 32.00 -8.11 6.62
C PRO A 77 30.50 -8.39 6.41
N VAL A 78 29.76 -8.51 7.52
CA VAL A 78 28.31 -8.68 7.50
C VAL A 78 27.64 -7.35 7.86
N PHE A 79 26.91 -6.77 6.91
CA PHE A 79 26.24 -5.48 7.07
C PHE A 79 25.25 -5.48 8.25
N ASN A 80 25.12 -4.33 8.91
CA ASN A 80 24.22 -4.11 10.06
C ASN A 80 24.52 -5.00 11.29
N THR A 81 25.73 -5.55 11.40
CA THR A 81 26.16 -6.31 12.58
C THR A 81 27.24 -5.55 13.33
N SER A 82 27.20 -5.59 14.66
CA SER A 82 28.27 -5.09 15.49
C SER A 82 28.14 -5.62 16.90
N VAL A 83 29.26 -6.05 17.48
CA VAL A 83 29.32 -6.56 18.85
C VAL A 83 30.35 -5.77 19.63
N VAL A 84 29.95 -5.20 20.77
CA VAL A 84 30.84 -4.45 21.66
C VAL A 84 31.05 -5.25 22.94
N ALA A 85 32.30 -5.36 23.38
CA ALA A 85 32.68 -6.05 24.59
C ALA A 85 33.60 -5.23 25.49
N THR A 86 33.62 -5.53 26.79
CA THR A 86 34.64 -5.07 27.73
C THR A 86 35.75 -6.11 27.83
N GLN A 87 36.97 -5.75 27.43
CA GLN A 87 38.12 -6.62 27.54
C GLN A 87 38.61 -6.69 29.00
N THR A 88 38.80 -7.91 29.49
CA THR A 88 39.47 -8.23 30.76
C THR A 88 40.92 -8.67 30.48
N LYS A 89 41.70 -8.95 31.54
CA LYS A 89 43.10 -9.41 31.37
C LYS A 89 43.22 -10.70 30.55
N THR A 90 42.18 -11.53 30.48
CA THR A 90 42.23 -12.87 29.86
C THR A 90 41.05 -13.21 28.95
N SER A 91 40.00 -12.38 28.86
CA SER A 91 38.77 -12.67 28.09
C SER A 91 38.00 -11.40 27.70
N GLN A 92 36.89 -11.56 26.98
CA GLN A 92 35.86 -10.51 26.81
C GLN A 92 34.73 -10.75 27.82
N SER A 93 34.10 -9.66 28.27
CA SER A 93 32.97 -9.65 29.21
C SER A 93 32.01 -8.51 28.84
N GLU A 94 30.81 -8.46 29.43
CA GLU A 94 29.83 -7.38 29.18
C GLU A 94 29.58 -7.15 27.66
N VAL A 95 29.20 -8.22 26.97
CA VAL A 95 28.99 -8.23 25.51
C VAL A 95 27.59 -7.75 25.16
N HIS A 96 27.50 -6.83 24.19
CA HIS A 96 26.25 -6.32 23.67
C HIS A 96 26.36 -6.03 22.18
N GLY A 97 25.36 -6.42 21.39
CA GLY A 97 25.32 -6.09 19.97
C GLY A 97 24.34 -6.93 19.17
N ILE A 98 24.48 -6.87 17.86
CA ILE A 98 23.66 -7.61 16.90
C ILE A 98 24.58 -8.38 15.97
N MET A 99 24.22 -9.63 15.69
CA MET A 99 24.88 -10.48 14.70
C MET A 99 23.84 -11.24 13.88
N MET A 100 24.24 -11.79 12.74
CA MET A 100 23.43 -12.61 11.87
C MET A 100 23.79 -14.10 12.03
N GLN A 101 22.78 -14.96 12.14
CA GLN A 101 22.93 -16.42 12.14
C GLN A 101 22.23 -17.01 10.91
N GLY A 102 22.58 -18.24 10.53
CA GLY A 102 21.96 -18.94 9.40
C GLY A 102 22.47 -18.53 8.01
N ILE A 103 23.56 -17.75 7.94
CA ILE A 103 24.09 -17.23 6.66
C ILE A 103 24.41 -18.35 5.67
N SER A 104 24.94 -19.49 6.14
CA SER A 104 25.29 -20.63 5.29
C SER A 104 24.10 -21.35 4.67
N GLY A 105 22.88 -21.11 5.16
CA GLY A 105 21.64 -21.59 4.53
C GLY A 105 21.37 -20.92 3.19
N ASP A 106 21.76 -19.66 3.04
CA ASP A 106 21.50 -18.85 1.85
C ASP A 106 22.77 -18.61 1.01
N VAL A 107 23.92 -18.46 1.67
CA VAL A 107 25.22 -18.14 1.06
C VAL A 107 26.20 -19.28 1.26
N ALA A 108 26.16 -20.27 0.37
CA ALA A 108 27.07 -21.42 0.41
C ALA A 108 28.55 -21.00 0.23
N THR A 109 28.81 -20.04 -0.68
CA THR A 109 30.15 -19.47 -0.89
C THR A 109 30.05 -17.97 -1.18
N PRO A 110 30.89 -17.12 -0.57
CA PRO A 110 30.88 -15.66 -0.76
C PRO A 110 31.63 -15.21 -2.03
N SER A 111 31.63 -16.01 -3.10
CA SER A 111 32.37 -15.72 -4.32
C SER A 111 31.48 -14.93 -5.28
N PRO A 112 31.76 -13.64 -5.54
CA PRO A 112 30.94 -12.85 -6.44
C PRO A 112 31.19 -13.23 -7.90
N THR A 113 30.14 -13.22 -8.73
CA THR A 113 30.29 -13.36 -10.18
C THR A 113 30.80 -12.06 -10.82
N LEU A 114 30.42 -10.92 -10.26
CA LEU A 114 30.86 -9.59 -10.70
C LEU A 114 32.12 -9.14 -9.99
N ASP A 115 32.98 -8.44 -10.71
CA ASP A 115 34.09 -7.71 -10.11
C ASP A 115 33.65 -6.33 -9.57
N GLU A 116 34.54 -5.73 -8.77
CA GLU A 116 34.32 -4.42 -8.15
C GLU A 116 34.02 -3.32 -9.18
N LYS A 117 34.68 -3.35 -10.35
CA LYS A 117 34.50 -2.32 -11.39
C LYS A 117 33.13 -2.42 -12.05
N GLN A 118 32.64 -3.64 -12.27
CA GLN A 118 31.30 -3.90 -12.78
C GLN A 118 30.24 -3.42 -11.80
N ALA A 119 30.41 -3.67 -10.50
CA ALA A 119 29.51 -3.16 -9.47
C ALA A 119 29.51 -1.63 -9.40
N ILE A 120 30.69 -0.99 -9.44
CA ILE A 120 30.80 0.47 -9.50
C ILE A 120 30.10 1.03 -10.75
N SER A 121 30.28 0.38 -11.91
CA SER A 121 29.62 0.77 -13.16
C SER A 121 28.10 0.64 -13.04
N ALA A 122 27.60 -0.46 -12.47
CA ALA A 122 26.17 -0.67 -12.23
C ALA A 122 25.57 0.43 -11.33
N ALA A 123 26.24 0.77 -10.23
CA ALA A 123 25.83 1.85 -9.32
C ALA A 123 25.83 3.23 -10.02
N LYS A 124 26.89 3.56 -10.77
CA LYS A 124 26.98 4.83 -11.52
C LYS A 124 25.93 4.92 -12.63
N ASN A 125 25.65 3.83 -13.33
CA ASN A 125 24.60 3.77 -14.35
C ASN A 125 23.20 3.87 -13.73
N ALA A 126 22.98 3.26 -12.58
CA ALA A 126 21.74 3.41 -11.83
C ALA A 126 21.52 4.86 -11.38
N PHE A 127 22.58 5.52 -10.90
CA PHE A 127 22.54 6.94 -10.56
C PHE A 127 22.23 7.83 -11.77
N LYS A 128 22.94 7.64 -12.89
CA LYS A 128 22.73 8.42 -14.12
C LYS A 128 21.32 8.23 -14.72
N ARG A 129 20.74 7.04 -14.62
CA ARG A 129 19.36 6.79 -15.08
C ARG A 129 18.31 7.51 -14.23
N LYS A 130 18.56 7.68 -12.93
CA LYS A 130 17.64 8.39 -12.01
C LYS A 130 17.88 9.89 -11.95
N SER A 131 19.12 10.36 -12.21
CA SER A 131 19.49 11.78 -12.21
C SER A 131 19.54 12.34 -13.63
N LEU A 132 18.43 12.92 -14.09
CA LEU A 132 18.30 13.52 -15.43
C LEU A 132 18.98 14.91 -15.56
N VAL A 133 19.51 15.47 -14.48
CA VAL A 133 19.89 16.89 -14.41
C VAL A 133 21.41 17.13 -14.29
N GLU A 134 22.19 16.11 -13.88
CA GLU A 134 23.63 16.31 -13.58
C GLU A 134 24.51 15.18 -14.13
N SER A 135 24.29 14.75 -15.39
CA SER A 135 25.06 13.64 -16.00
C SER A 135 26.57 13.90 -16.09
N ASP A 136 26.97 15.17 -16.05
CA ASP A 136 28.34 15.63 -16.30
C ASP A 136 29.05 16.09 -15.01
N ALA A 137 28.40 16.02 -13.85
CA ALA A 137 29.03 16.37 -12.59
C ALA A 137 30.20 15.40 -12.27
N PRO A 138 31.37 15.90 -11.83
CA PRO A 138 32.47 15.04 -11.44
C PRO A 138 32.07 14.06 -10.33
N ILE A 139 32.41 12.78 -10.53
CA ILE A 139 32.26 11.75 -9.51
C ILE A 139 33.60 11.53 -8.84
N GLU A 140 33.64 11.74 -7.53
CA GLU A 140 34.83 11.68 -6.70
C GLU A 140 34.65 10.64 -5.59
N ASN A 141 35.74 10.29 -4.89
CA ASN A 141 35.72 9.47 -3.68
C ASN A 141 34.90 8.17 -3.81
N THR A 142 34.95 7.52 -4.97
CA THR A 142 34.25 6.25 -5.19
C THR A 142 34.85 5.16 -4.31
N LYS A 143 34.00 4.46 -3.56
CA LYS A 143 34.35 3.32 -2.72
C LYS A 143 33.41 2.16 -3.03
N SER A 144 33.93 0.96 -2.91
CA SER A 144 33.16 -0.28 -3.04
C SER A 144 33.66 -1.27 -2.00
N GLU A 145 32.75 -1.92 -1.30
CA GLU A 145 33.07 -2.94 -0.30
C GLU A 145 32.16 -4.15 -0.51
N LEU A 146 32.76 -5.33 -0.69
CA LEU A 146 32.03 -6.59 -0.81
C LEU A 146 31.65 -7.10 0.59
N MET A 147 30.36 -7.40 0.79
CA MET A 147 29.82 -7.74 2.10
C MET A 147 28.63 -8.69 2.00
N VAL A 148 28.23 -9.27 3.14
CA VAL A 148 26.98 -10.02 3.27
C VAL A 148 25.90 -9.10 3.82
N TRP A 149 24.72 -9.11 3.20
CA TRP A 149 23.56 -8.31 3.60
C TRP A 149 22.31 -9.21 3.71
N LEU A 150 21.43 -8.93 4.66
CA LEU A 150 20.15 -9.61 4.82
C LEU A 150 19.03 -8.73 4.25
N ASP A 151 18.29 -9.27 3.29
CA ASP A 151 17.15 -8.57 2.71
C ASP A 151 15.90 -8.60 3.59
N GLU A 152 14.84 -7.92 3.15
CA GLU A 152 13.58 -7.77 3.90
C GLU A 152 12.80 -9.10 4.01
N SER A 153 13.12 -10.08 3.17
CA SER A 153 12.57 -11.43 3.18
C SER A 153 13.40 -12.40 4.04
N ASN A 154 14.36 -11.89 4.82
CA ASN A 154 15.29 -12.68 5.64
C ASN A 154 16.16 -13.65 4.82
N THR A 155 16.57 -13.25 3.62
CA THR A 155 17.51 -14.00 2.79
C THR A 155 18.87 -13.31 2.76
N ALA A 156 19.93 -14.01 3.18
CA ALA A 156 21.29 -13.46 3.12
C ALA A 156 21.84 -13.48 1.69
N LYS A 157 22.43 -12.35 1.28
CA LYS A 157 22.98 -12.11 -0.07
C LYS A 157 24.38 -11.54 0.00
N VAL A 158 25.19 -11.85 -1.00
CA VAL A 158 26.51 -11.20 -1.20
C VAL A 158 26.30 -9.97 -2.07
N VAL A 159 26.71 -8.80 -1.57
CA VAL A 159 26.48 -7.52 -2.23
C VAL A 159 27.76 -6.67 -2.25
N TYR A 160 27.87 -5.82 -3.26
CA TYR A 160 28.79 -4.67 -3.21
C TYR A 160 28.05 -3.45 -2.66
N MET A 161 28.54 -2.90 -1.55
CA MET A 161 28.15 -1.55 -1.11
C MET A 161 29.02 -0.53 -1.82
N VAL A 162 28.45 0.18 -2.78
CA VAL A 162 29.12 1.22 -3.55
C VAL A 162 28.65 2.59 -3.09
N ASP A 163 29.58 3.47 -2.72
CA ASP A 163 29.30 4.89 -2.48
C ASP A 163 30.24 5.78 -3.28
N PHE A 164 29.77 6.97 -3.64
CA PHE A 164 30.59 7.97 -4.32
C PHE A 164 30.05 9.37 -4.05
N PHE A 165 30.92 10.37 -4.18
CA PHE A 165 30.55 11.78 -4.07
C PHE A 165 30.30 12.35 -5.46
N VAL A 166 29.23 13.12 -5.62
CA VAL A 166 28.86 13.81 -6.87
C VAL A 166 29.04 15.31 -6.62
N ALA A 167 30.08 15.88 -7.22
CA ALA A 167 30.49 17.27 -7.04
C ALA A 167 29.67 18.20 -7.96
N ALA A 168 28.37 18.30 -7.70
CA ALA A 168 27.46 19.14 -8.46
C ALA A 168 27.04 20.40 -7.69
N GLN A 169 26.19 21.23 -8.31
CA GLN A 169 25.63 22.42 -7.65
C GLN A 169 24.86 22.04 -6.37
N VAL A 170 24.27 20.85 -6.38
CA VAL A 170 23.67 20.19 -5.22
C VAL A 170 24.50 18.93 -4.92
N PRO A 171 25.43 18.97 -3.95
CA PRO A 171 26.36 17.87 -3.72
C PRO A 171 25.63 16.63 -3.21
N GLN A 172 25.93 15.47 -3.79
CA GLN A 172 25.28 14.20 -3.42
C GLN A 172 26.30 13.17 -2.98
N ARG A 173 25.91 12.28 -2.07
CA ARG A 173 26.69 11.07 -1.75
C ARG A 173 25.79 9.84 -1.76
N PRO A 174 25.39 9.32 -2.92
CA PRO A 174 24.57 8.12 -2.97
C PRO A 174 25.34 6.88 -2.51
N PHE A 175 24.58 5.95 -1.93
CA PHE A 175 24.99 4.59 -1.59
C PHE A 175 24.10 3.60 -2.33
N TYR A 176 24.69 2.51 -2.83
CA TYR A 176 24.00 1.43 -3.53
C TYR A 176 24.44 0.08 -3.00
N PHE A 177 23.50 -0.83 -2.79
CA PHE A 177 23.76 -2.27 -2.72
C PHE A 177 23.52 -2.88 -4.09
N ILE A 178 24.58 -3.42 -4.66
CA ILE A 178 24.56 -4.12 -5.94
C ILE A 178 24.66 -5.62 -5.66
N ASP A 179 23.73 -6.41 -6.18
CA ASP A 179 23.84 -7.87 -6.13
C ASP A 179 25.16 -8.31 -6.76
N ALA A 180 25.98 -9.04 -6.02
CA ALA A 180 27.33 -9.36 -6.46
C ALA A 180 27.37 -10.42 -7.57
N ASN A 181 26.23 -11.02 -7.93
CA ASN A 181 26.11 -11.98 -9.02
C ASN A 181 25.39 -11.41 -10.23
N THR A 182 24.32 -10.65 -10.03
CA THR A 182 23.46 -10.16 -11.13
C THR A 182 23.75 -8.72 -11.54
N GLY A 183 24.29 -7.90 -10.65
CA GLY A 183 24.48 -6.46 -10.89
C GLY A 183 23.21 -5.63 -10.67
N GLU A 184 22.15 -6.25 -10.17
CA GLU A 184 20.90 -5.58 -9.81
C GLU A 184 21.11 -4.63 -8.63
N VAL A 185 20.43 -3.49 -8.66
CA VAL A 185 20.40 -2.57 -7.52
C VAL A 185 19.36 -3.06 -6.51
N LEU A 186 19.82 -3.62 -5.40
CA LEU A 186 18.96 -4.18 -4.35
C LEU A 186 18.48 -3.12 -3.35
N LYS A 187 19.32 -2.11 -3.07
CA LYS A 187 19.01 -1.02 -2.14
C LYS A 187 19.79 0.23 -2.48
N HIS A 188 19.27 1.42 -2.16
CA HIS A 188 20.04 2.66 -2.25
C HIS A 188 19.57 3.72 -1.25
N TRP A 189 20.44 4.66 -0.90
CA TRP A 189 20.10 5.82 -0.05
C TRP A 189 21.05 7.00 -0.30
N ARG A 190 20.75 8.17 0.26
CA ARG A 190 21.60 9.38 0.21
C ARG A 190 22.39 9.51 1.50
N GLY A 191 23.67 9.86 1.37
CA GLY A 191 24.63 10.03 2.47
C GLY A 191 24.95 11.47 2.83
N LEU A 192 24.35 12.45 2.14
CA LEU A 192 24.41 13.86 2.48
C LEU A 192 23.01 14.36 2.78
N ASN A 193 22.88 15.04 3.91
CA ASN A 193 21.67 15.75 4.27
C ASN A 193 21.75 17.16 3.67
N HIS A 194 20.74 17.57 2.92
CA HIS A 194 20.64 18.94 2.43
C HIS A 194 20.02 19.81 3.51
N ALA A 195 20.41 21.08 3.58
CA ALA A 195 19.71 22.03 4.43
C ALA A 195 18.26 22.15 3.93
N GLN A 196 17.35 21.47 4.62
CA GLN A 196 15.93 21.66 4.41
C GLN A 196 15.58 23.05 4.97
N ALA A 197 15.02 23.89 4.12
CA ALA A 197 14.50 25.18 4.50
C ALA A 197 12.98 25.17 4.37
N THR A 198 12.33 26.14 5.02
CA THR A 198 10.89 26.33 4.91
C THR A 198 10.60 27.42 3.90
N GLY A 199 9.89 27.08 2.83
CA GLY A 199 9.32 28.01 1.86
C GLY A 199 7.99 28.56 2.36
N THR A 200 7.70 29.81 1.99
CA THR A 200 6.44 30.50 2.30
C THR A 200 5.88 31.12 1.03
N GLY A 201 4.61 31.52 1.05
CA GLY A 201 3.99 32.12 -0.14
C GLY A 201 2.47 31.96 -0.17
N PRO A 202 1.79 32.63 -1.11
CA PRO A 202 0.35 32.52 -1.25
C PRO A 202 -0.04 31.18 -1.89
N GLY A 203 -1.28 30.77 -1.65
CA GLY A 203 -1.94 29.65 -2.29
C GLY A 203 -3.43 29.95 -2.50
N GLY A 204 -4.14 29.01 -3.11
CA GLY A 204 -5.56 29.12 -3.39
C GLY A 204 -5.90 29.93 -4.64
N ASN A 205 -7.16 30.30 -4.77
CA ASN A 205 -7.70 31.03 -5.92
C ASN A 205 -8.85 31.97 -5.55
N GLU A 206 -9.39 32.69 -6.53
CA GLU A 206 -10.49 33.65 -6.35
C GLU A 206 -11.77 33.05 -5.72
N LYS A 207 -12.01 31.74 -5.85
CA LYS A 207 -13.14 31.05 -5.21
C LYS A 207 -12.83 30.66 -3.77
N THR A 208 -11.65 30.09 -3.52
CA THR A 208 -11.24 29.69 -2.16
C THR A 208 -10.85 30.89 -1.28
N GLY A 209 -10.52 32.01 -1.91
CA GLY A 209 -9.75 33.09 -1.29
C GLY A 209 -8.26 32.73 -1.21
N GLN A 210 -7.43 33.77 -1.04
CA GLN A 210 -6.00 33.61 -0.80
C GLN A 210 -5.76 33.14 0.63
N TYR A 211 -4.90 32.14 0.78
CA TYR A 211 -4.24 31.80 2.04
C TYR A 211 -2.73 31.82 1.84
N ASN A 212 -1.95 31.83 2.93
CA ASN A 212 -0.50 31.92 2.87
C ASN A 212 0.17 30.80 3.68
N PHE A 213 1.02 30.03 3.01
CA PHE A 213 1.94 29.09 3.64
C PHE A 213 3.00 29.85 4.45
N GLY A 214 3.22 29.42 5.68
CA GLY A 214 4.02 30.13 6.69
C GLY A 214 3.20 30.97 7.67
N SER A 215 1.88 31.11 7.47
CA SER A 215 0.98 31.81 8.40
C SER A 215 -0.36 31.11 8.56
N ASP A 216 -1.22 31.13 7.53
CA ASP A 216 -2.52 30.46 7.53
C ASP A 216 -2.37 28.93 7.55
N TYR A 217 -1.38 28.42 6.81
CA TYR A 217 -0.92 27.04 6.83
C TYR A 217 0.57 26.97 7.18
N PRO A 218 1.10 25.83 7.63
CA PRO A 218 2.54 25.60 7.74
C PRO A 218 3.27 25.91 6.42
N GLY A 219 4.51 26.38 6.51
CA GLY A 219 5.36 26.52 5.32
C GLY A 219 5.72 25.17 4.71
N PHE A 220 6.05 25.14 3.42
CA PHE A 220 6.40 23.91 2.70
C PHE A 220 7.91 23.65 2.70
N VAL A 221 8.31 22.38 2.76
CA VAL A 221 9.72 21.99 2.86
C VAL A 221 10.42 22.07 1.51
N ILE A 222 11.50 22.82 1.41
CA ILE A 222 12.30 23.02 0.20
C ILE A 222 13.78 22.69 0.43
N SER A 223 14.53 22.57 -0.66
CA SER A 223 16.00 22.56 -0.63
C SER A 223 16.53 23.97 -0.87
N LYS A 224 17.51 24.43 -0.08
CA LYS A 224 18.15 25.76 -0.25
C LYS A 224 19.65 25.61 -0.50
N SER A 225 20.16 26.28 -1.54
CA SER A 225 21.60 26.38 -1.85
C SER A 225 21.97 27.84 -2.08
N GLY A 226 22.72 28.43 -1.14
CA GLY A 226 22.95 29.88 -1.11
C GLY A 226 21.62 30.64 -1.06
N ASN A 227 21.37 31.46 -2.08
CA ASN A 227 20.15 32.24 -2.24
C ASN A 227 19.19 31.64 -3.27
N THR A 228 19.35 30.37 -3.62
CA THR A 228 18.48 29.65 -4.54
C THR A 228 17.68 28.61 -3.77
N CYS A 229 16.35 28.73 -3.85
CA CYS A 229 15.41 27.79 -3.28
C CYS A 229 14.87 26.90 -4.38
N ILE A 230 14.73 25.61 -4.07
CA ILE A 230 14.31 24.58 -5.01
C ILE A 230 13.15 23.84 -4.37
N MET A 231 12.00 23.77 -5.07
CA MET A 231 10.81 23.03 -4.65
C MET A 231 11.02 21.52 -4.79
N ASN A 232 11.88 21.00 -3.93
CA ASN A 232 12.30 19.61 -3.88
C ASN A 232 12.63 19.22 -2.44
N ASN A 233 12.06 18.13 -1.98
CA ASN A 233 12.37 17.47 -0.71
C ASN A 233 12.35 15.93 -0.92
N ASP A 234 12.51 15.13 0.13
CA ASP A 234 12.60 13.67 -0.05
C ASP A 234 11.29 13.01 -0.55
N ALA A 235 10.14 13.63 -0.31
CA ALA A 235 8.84 13.12 -0.74
C ALA A 235 8.38 13.70 -2.08
N VAL A 236 8.58 15.01 -2.30
CA VAL A 236 7.94 15.77 -3.38
C VAL A 236 8.95 16.60 -4.16
N LYS A 237 8.77 16.62 -5.48
CA LYS A 237 9.40 17.53 -6.43
C LYS A 237 8.32 18.23 -7.23
N THR A 238 8.36 19.56 -7.26
CA THR A 238 7.41 20.36 -8.08
C THR A 238 8.12 20.97 -9.28
N VAL A 239 7.47 20.91 -10.45
CA VAL A 239 8.01 21.32 -11.74
C VAL A 239 7.09 22.37 -12.35
N ASP A 240 7.64 23.53 -12.69
CA ASP A 240 6.98 24.52 -13.54
C ASP A 240 7.18 24.13 -15.01
N LEU A 241 6.10 23.73 -15.69
CA LEU A 241 6.17 23.44 -17.13
C LEU A 241 6.09 24.71 -17.99
N ASN A 242 5.69 25.84 -17.41
CA ASN A 242 5.58 27.14 -18.07
C ASN A 242 4.91 27.07 -19.45
N GLY A 243 3.77 26.39 -19.51
CA GLY A 243 2.96 26.21 -20.71
C GLY A 243 3.43 25.09 -21.65
N ARG A 244 4.52 24.39 -21.33
CA ARG A 244 5.02 23.24 -22.09
C ARG A 244 4.28 21.97 -21.69
N THR A 245 4.46 20.93 -22.49
CA THR A 245 3.87 19.59 -22.24
C THR A 245 4.88 18.58 -21.68
N SER A 246 6.17 18.94 -21.61
CA SER A 246 7.27 18.12 -21.11
C SER A 246 8.18 18.92 -20.18
N GLY A 247 8.83 18.23 -19.24
CA GLY A 247 9.73 18.83 -18.24
C GLY A 247 9.74 18.03 -16.95
N SER A 248 10.89 18.00 -16.27
CA SER A 248 11.11 17.24 -15.04
C SER A 248 12.02 17.93 -14.01
N THR A 249 12.53 19.12 -14.34
CA THR A 249 13.44 19.91 -13.51
C THR A 249 12.66 20.57 -12.38
N ALA A 250 13.12 20.40 -11.14
CA ALA A 250 12.49 21.04 -9.98
C ALA A 250 12.48 22.57 -10.17
N TYR A 251 11.33 23.19 -9.88
CA TYR A 251 11.21 24.64 -9.91
C TYR A 251 12.16 25.26 -8.90
N SER A 252 12.88 26.29 -9.34
CA SER A 252 13.81 27.04 -8.50
C SER A 252 13.57 28.54 -8.64
N TYR A 253 13.76 29.25 -7.52
CA TYR A 253 13.55 30.69 -7.42
C TYR A 253 14.60 31.30 -6.49
N SER A 254 14.79 32.61 -6.59
CA SER A 254 15.70 33.34 -5.71
C SER A 254 15.03 33.58 -4.35
N CYS A 255 15.72 33.23 -3.27
CA CYS A 255 15.30 33.39 -1.89
C CYS A 255 16.44 33.98 -1.06
N ASN A 256 16.47 35.31 -0.98
CA ASN A 256 17.57 36.04 -0.33
C ASN A 256 17.35 36.26 1.17
N ASP A 257 16.13 36.03 1.66
CA ASP A 257 15.77 36.21 3.07
C ASP A 257 15.37 34.87 3.72
N ASP A 258 15.05 34.94 5.01
CA ASP A 258 14.68 33.78 5.81
C ASP A 258 13.25 33.30 5.53
N SER A 259 12.40 34.13 4.91
CA SER A 259 11.03 33.76 4.56
C SER A 259 10.98 32.76 3.41
N ASN A 260 11.98 32.79 2.52
CA ASN A 260 12.02 31.99 1.30
C ASN A 260 10.70 32.08 0.52
N PHE A 261 10.18 33.30 0.39
CA PHE A 261 8.87 33.56 -0.19
C PHE A 261 8.85 33.27 -1.69
N ASN A 262 7.82 32.56 -2.16
CA ASN A 262 7.52 32.33 -3.57
C ASN A 262 6.08 32.69 -3.87
N ASP A 263 5.82 33.55 -4.86
CA ASP A 263 4.50 33.88 -5.38
C ASP A 263 4.36 33.59 -6.88
N HIS A 264 5.34 32.92 -7.47
CA HIS A 264 5.30 32.54 -8.88
C HIS A 264 4.26 31.42 -9.08
N LYS A 265 3.24 31.58 -9.92
CA LYS A 265 2.73 32.82 -10.49
C LYS A 265 1.22 32.88 -10.35
N PHE A 266 0.68 34.11 -10.30
CA PHE A 266 -0.76 34.33 -10.44
C PHE A 266 -1.20 33.94 -11.86
N VAL A 267 -2.15 33.01 -11.99
CA VAL A 267 -2.67 32.58 -13.29
C VAL A 267 -4.11 32.11 -13.19
N ASN A 268 -4.94 32.57 -14.12
CA ASN A 268 -6.35 32.17 -14.25
C ASN A 268 -7.14 32.26 -12.92
N GLY A 269 -6.80 33.21 -12.04
CA GLY A 269 -7.44 33.43 -10.75
C GLY A 269 -6.82 32.68 -9.56
N ALA A 270 -5.82 31.82 -9.75
CA ALA A 270 -5.05 31.23 -8.65
C ALA A 270 -3.80 32.04 -8.32
N TYR A 271 -3.42 32.06 -7.04
CA TYR A 271 -2.31 32.88 -6.54
C TYR A 271 -0.93 32.25 -6.78
N SER A 272 -0.73 30.97 -6.47
CA SER A 272 0.47 30.21 -6.85
C SER A 272 0.18 28.69 -6.89
N PRO A 273 -0.18 28.15 -8.06
CA PRO A 273 -0.36 26.70 -8.22
C PRO A 273 0.90 25.86 -7.91
N LEU A 274 2.09 26.47 -8.00
CA LEU A 274 3.35 25.83 -7.62
C LEU A 274 3.43 25.57 -6.12
N ASN A 275 3.06 26.56 -5.29
CA ASN A 275 3.04 26.42 -3.84
C ASN A 275 2.01 25.36 -3.43
N ASP A 276 0.80 25.47 -3.95
CA ASP A 276 -0.29 24.53 -3.69
C ASP A 276 0.12 23.10 -4.03
N ALA A 277 0.67 22.86 -5.23
CA ALA A 277 1.08 21.54 -5.66
C ALA A 277 2.21 20.97 -4.78
N HIS A 278 3.17 21.81 -4.38
CA HIS A 278 4.28 21.37 -3.54
C HIS A 278 3.81 20.99 -2.13
N TYR A 279 2.95 21.81 -1.54
CA TYR A 279 2.40 21.58 -0.22
C TYR A 279 1.45 20.38 -0.22
N PHE A 280 0.48 20.32 -1.14
CA PHE A 280 -0.50 19.24 -1.22
C PHE A 280 0.14 17.88 -1.54
N GLY A 281 1.16 17.85 -2.40
CA GLY A 281 1.93 16.62 -2.62
C GLY A 281 2.51 16.06 -1.31
N LYS A 282 2.95 16.94 -0.39
CA LYS A 282 3.51 16.53 0.90
C LYS A 282 2.43 16.07 1.86
N VAL A 283 1.29 16.77 1.90
CA VAL A 283 0.11 16.37 2.68
C VAL A 283 -0.35 14.97 2.28
N VAL A 284 -0.44 14.68 0.98
CA VAL A 284 -0.84 13.35 0.49
C VAL A 284 0.18 12.29 0.89
N PHE A 285 1.49 12.57 0.72
CA PHE A 285 2.54 11.65 1.16
C PHE A 285 2.42 11.34 2.67
N ASP A 286 2.21 12.36 3.49
CA ASP A 286 2.10 12.22 4.94
C ASP A 286 0.83 11.48 5.36
N MET A 287 -0.31 11.73 4.71
CA MET A 287 -1.55 10.98 4.97
C MET A 287 -1.34 9.47 4.79
N TYR A 288 -0.80 9.05 3.64
CA TYR A 288 -0.51 7.62 3.39
C TYR A 288 0.52 7.08 4.41
N LYS A 289 1.53 7.87 4.75
CA LYS A 289 2.56 7.45 5.70
C LYS A 289 2.03 7.31 7.13
N ASP A 290 1.20 8.24 7.58
CA ASP A 290 0.71 8.30 8.95
C ASP A 290 -0.44 7.33 9.18
N TRP A 291 -1.36 7.21 8.22
CA TRP A 291 -2.55 6.35 8.38
C TRP A 291 -2.29 4.91 7.96
N MET A 292 -1.45 4.69 6.93
CA MET A 292 -1.23 3.37 6.34
C MET A 292 0.21 2.86 6.47
N ASN A 293 1.12 3.62 7.09
CA ASN A 293 2.54 3.30 7.21
C ASN A 293 3.24 2.99 5.88
N THR A 294 2.73 3.52 4.77
CA THR A 294 3.28 3.31 3.43
C THR A 294 3.45 4.63 2.69
N ALA A 295 4.41 4.71 1.76
CA ALA A 295 4.45 5.81 0.82
C ALA A 295 3.40 5.56 -0.28
N PRO A 296 2.77 6.61 -0.86
CA PRO A 296 1.80 6.42 -1.94
C PRO A 296 2.44 5.90 -3.23
N LEU A 297 3.74 6.17 -3.45
CA LEU A 297 4.51 5.68 -4.59
C LEU A 297 5.87 5.16 -4.11
N THR A 298 6.41 4.16 -4.80
CA THR A 298 7.77 3.62 -4.59
C THR A 298 8.91 4.58 -5.00
N PHE A 299 8.56 5.76 -5.51
CA PHE A 299 9.47 6.82 -5.92
C PHE A 299 8.91 8.20 -5.57
N GLN A 300 9.75 9.23 -5.64
CA GLN A 300 9.41 10.61 -5.30
C GLN A 300 8.24 11.14 -6.15
N LEU A 301 7.28 11.80 -5.51
CA LEU A 301 6.13 12.43 -6.17
C LEU A 301 6.63 13.59 -7.03
N THR A 302 6.29 13.57 -8.32
CA THR A 302 6.60 14.67 -9.24
C THR A 302 5.32 15.40 -9.62
N MET A 303 5.13 16.61 -9.09
CA MET A 303 3.99 17.49 -9.33
C MET A 303 4.34 18.45 -10.46
N ARG A 304 3.69 18.33 -11.62
CA ARG A 304 3.96 19.16 -12.81
C ARG A 304 2.82 20.14 -13.01
N VAL A 305 3.08 21.42 -12.83
CA VAL A 305 2.05 22.47 -12.95
C VAL A 305 2.29 23.35 -14.18
N HIS A 306 1.31 24.19 -14.51
CA HIS A 306 1.33 25.04 -15.70
C HIS A 306 1.46 24.22 -17.01
N TYR A 307 0.76 23.08 -17.07
CA TYR A 307 0.78 22.20 -18.23
C TYR A 307 -0.04 22.77 -19.40
N GLY A 308 0.61 22.86 -20.58
CA GLY A 308 -0.05 23.29 -21.81
C GLY A 308 -0.61 24.71 -21.73
N ASN A 309 -1.58 25.05 -22.59
CA ASN A 309 -2.17 26.38 -22.63
C ASN A 309 -3.67 26.31 -22.40
N GLY A 310 -4.13 26.77 -21.23
CA GLY A 310 -5.55 26.72 -20.84
C GLY A 310 -6.12 25.30 -20.79
N TYR A 311 -5.30 24.31 -20.41
CA TYR A 311 -5.67 22.90 -20.35
C TYR A 311 -6.60 22.65 -19.16
N GLU A 312 -7.81 22.16 -19.42
CA GLU A 312 -8.87 21.96 -18.44
C GLU A 312 -8.92 20.53 -17.92
N ASN A 313 -7.76 19.97 -17.59
CA ASN A 313 -7.65 18.62 -17.04
C ASN A 313 -6.37 18.43 -16.19
N ALA A 314 -6.41 17.43 -15.32
CA ALA A 314 -5.28 16.89 -14.59
C ALA A 314 -5.13 15.39 -14.91
N PHE A 315 -3.93 14.85 -14.76
CA PHE A 315 -3.71 13.42 -15.02
C PHE A 315 -2.42 12.88 -14.38
N TRP A 316 -2.51 11.62 -13.97
CA TRP A 316 -1.40 10.69 -13.79
C TRP A 316 -0.92 10.12 -15.13
N ASN A 317 0.40 10.01 -15.32
CA ASN A 317 0.99 9.48 -16.55
C ASN A 317 1.91 8.25 -16.36
N GLY A 318 1.79 7.54 -15.24
CA GLY A 318 2.68 6.43 -14.87
C GLY A 318 3.95 6.86 -14.12
N THR A 319 4.27 8.16 -14.09
CA THR A 319 5.50 8.65 -13.42
C THR A 319 5.32 9.98 -12.67
N SER A 320 4.31 10.77 -13.01
CA SER A 320 4.11 12.12 -12.48
C SER A 320 2.65 12.53 -12.57
N MET A 321 2.25 13.42 -11.66
CA MET A 321 0.94 14.07 -11.67
C MET A 321 1.10 15.40 -12.42
N THR A 322 0.18 15.69 -13.33
CA THR A 322 0.27 16.85 -14.21
C THR A 322 -1.03 17.66 -14.17
N PHE A 323 -0.91 18.97 -13.96
CA PHE A 323 -2.03 19.87 -13.73
C PHE A 323 -2.02 21.01 -14.74
N GLY A 324 -3.14 21.18 -15.45
CA GLY A 324 -3.37 22.32 -16.34
C GLY A 324 -3.78 23.58 -15.57
N ASP A 325 -3.60 24.73 -16.21
CA ASP A 325 -3.98 26.04 -15.63
C ASP A 325 -5.50 26.33 -15.71
N GLY A 326 -6.30 25.44 -16.30
CA GLY A 326 -7.72 25.69 -16.52
C GLY A 326 -7.98 26.86 -17.48
N LYS A 327 -9.26 27.15 -17.77
CA LYS A 327 -9.63 28.30 -18.59
C LYS A 327 -10.98 28.89 -18.21
N ASN A 328 -12.06 28.29 -18.70
CA ASN A 328 -13.42 28.81 -18.56
C ASN A 328 -14.22 28.06 -17.49
N ARG A 329 -14.00 26.75 -17.38
CA ARG A 329 -14.68 25.85 -16.45
C ARG A 329 -13.93 25.76 -15.13
N PHE A 330 -12.60 25.70 -15.20
CA PHE A 330 -11.76 25.51 -14.03
C PHE A 330 -10.77 26.66 -13.83
N TYR A 331 -10.44 26.92 -12.56
CA TYR A 331 -9.16 27.48 -12.13
C TYR A 331 -8.03 26.48 -12.46
N PRO A 332 -6.73 26.80 -12.22
CA PRO A 332 -5.68 25.79 -12.24
C PRO A 332 -6.08 24.59 -11.39
N LEU A 333 -5.90 23.38 -11.93
CA LEU A 333 -6.46 22.15 -11.36
C LEU A 333 -5.62 21.62 -10.20
N VAL A 334 -5.14 22.51 -9.35
CA VAL A 334 -4.31 22.19 -8.18
C VAL A 334 -5.11 22.54 -6.93
N ASP A 335 -5.84 21.56 -6.42
CA ASP A 335 -6.38 21.56 -5.06
C ASP A 335 -5.97 20.26 -4.34
N ILE A 336 -6.27 20.15 -3.04
CA ILE A 336 -5.90 18.97 -2.25
C ILE A 336 -6.60 17.69 -2.75
N ASN A 337 -7.85 17.79 -3.18
CA ASN A 337 -8.67 16.67 -3.63
C ASN A 337 -8.15 16.13 -4.97
N VAL A 338 -7.95 16.99 -5.96
CA VAL A 338 -7.38 16.64 -7.28
C VAL A 338 -5.93 16.19 -7.14
N SER A 339 -5.11 16.81 -6.27
CA SER A 339 -3.73 16.38 -6.06
C SER A 339 -3.66 14.96 -5.49
N ALA A 340 -4.49 14.63 -4.50
CA ALA A 340 -4.57 13.29 -3.93
C ALA A 340 -5.14 12.28 -4.94
N HIS A 341 -6.15 12.68 -5.71
CA HIS A 341 -6.74 11.87 -6.77
C HIS A 341 -5.69 11.40 -7.78
N GLU A 342 -4.88 12.32 -8.33
CA GLU A 342 -3.85 11.96 -9.30
C GLU A 342 -2.72 11.11 -8.71
N VAL A 343 -2.33 11.35 -7.46
CA VAL A 343 -1.34 10.49 -6.76
C VAL A 343 -1.90 9.07 -6.59
N SER A 344 -3.19 8.95 -6.31
CA SER A 344 -3.84 7.69 -5.93
C SER A 344 -4.12 6.77 -7.13
N HIS A 345 -4.13 7.31 -8.35
CA HIS A 345 -4.00 6.48 -9.55
C HIS A 345 -2.68 5.72 -9.57
N GLY A 346 -1.56 6.40 -9.25
CA GLY A 346 -0.25 5.75 -9.16
C GLY A 346 -0.17 4.74 -8.01
N PHE A 347 -0.84 5.01 -6.88
CA PHE A 347 -0.99 4.03 -5.80
C PHE A 347 -1.73 2.78 -6.28
N THR A 348 -2.87 2.96 -6.95
CA THR A 348 -3.67 1.83 -7.50
C THR A 348 -2.88 1.04 -8.54
N GLU A 349 -2.12 1.71 -9.40
CA GLU A 349 -1.25 1.07 -10.41
C GLU A 349 -0.18 0.17 -9.76
N GLN A 350 0.36 0.55 -8.61
CA GLN A 350 1.41 -0.20 -7.90
C GLN A 350 0.86 -1.29 -6.97
N ASN A 351 -0.46 -1.38 -6.80
CA ASN A 351 -1.13 -2.33 -5.91
C ASN A 351 -2.10 -3.23 -6.70
N SER A 352 -3.42 -3.02 -6.58
CA SER A 352 -4.42 -3.86 -7.25
C SER A 352 -4.32 -3.87 -8.78
N GLY A 353 -3.77 -2.81 -9.36
CA GLY A 353 -3.65 -2.65 -10.81
C GLY A 353 -5.00 -2.59 -11.51
N LEU A 354 -6.05 -2.05 -10.86
CA LEU A 354 -7.39 -1.92 -11.44
C LEU A 354 -7.32 -1.30 -12.83
N VAL A 355 -7.74 -2.08 -13.84
CA VAL A 355 -7.78 -1.65 -15.24
C VAL A 355 -8.76 -0.48 -15.36
N TYR A 356 -8.32 0.56 -16.06
CA TYR A 356 -9.06 1.80 -16.27
C TYR A 356 -10.18 1.66 -17.32
N ALA A 357 -11.05 0.67 -17.14
CA ALA A 357 -12.20 0.38 -17.99
C ALA A 357 -13.30 -0.31 -17.19
N ASN A 358 -14.56 -0.17 -17.64
CA ASN A 358 -15.71 -0.87 -17.05
C ASN A 358 -15.83 -0.63 -15.52
N MET A 359 -16.24 -1.65 -14.76
CA MET A 359 -16.40 -1.57 -13.30
C MET A 359 -15.08 -1.32 -12.57
N SER A 360 -14.00 -2.00 -12.95
CA SER A 360 -12.68 -1.81 -12.33
C SER A 360 -12.17 -0.38 -12.52
N GLY A 361 -12.46 0.23 -13.68
CA GLY A 361 -12.13 1.63 -13.94
C GLY A 361 -12.96 2.59 -13.10
N GLY A 362 -14.26 2.30 -12.92
CA GLY A 362 -15.11 3.06 -12.00
C GLY A 362 -14.61 2.99 -10.55
N MET A 363 -14.15 1.80 -10.11
CA MET A 363 -13.52 1.64 -8.80
C MET A 363 -12.19 2.36 -8.69
N ASN A 364 -11.38 2.40 -9.76
CA ASN A 364 -10.11 3.11 -9.81
C ASN A 364 -10.35 4.62 -9.61
N GLU A 365 -11.27 5.21 -10.39
CA GLU A 365 -11.71 6.60 -10.23
C GLU A 365 -12.26 6.90 -8.83
N ALA A 366 -13.11 6.00 -8.31
CA ALA A 366 -13.72 6.18 -7.00
C ALA A 366 -12.68 6.13 -5.88
N PHE A 367 -11.70 5.23 -5.94
CA PHE A 367 -10.62 5.20 -4.97
C PHE A 367 -9.79 6.49 -4.97
N SER A 368 -9.52 7.04 -6.15
CA SER A 368 -8.83 8.32 -6.28
C SER A 368 -9.66 9.48 -5.73
N ASP A 369 -10.98 9.51 -5.96
CA ASP A 369 -11.89 10.49 -5.33
C ASP A 369 -11.91 10.35 -3.80
N ILE A 370 -11.98 9.11 -3.29
CA ILE A 370 -11.96 8.79 -1.85
C ILE A 370 -10.66 9.27 -1.20
N ALA A 371 -9.53 9.12 -1.88
CA ALA A 371 -8.26 9.66 -1.42
C ALA A 371 -8.24 11.20 -1.41
N GLY A 372 -8.97 11.84 -2.32
CA GLY A 372 -9.24 13.28 -2.32
C GLY A 372 -9.92 13.75 -1.03
N GLU A 373 -11.05 13.14 -0.70
CA GLU A 373 -11.78 13.46 0.54
C GLU A 373 -10.95 13.12 1.78
N ALA A 374 -10.22 12.00 1.76
CA ALA A 374 -9.32 11.61 2.85
C ALA A 374 -8.21 12.64 3.08
N ALA A 375 -7.60 13.17 2.02
CA ALA A 375 -6.54 14.17 2.11
C ALA A 375 -7.09 15.52 2.60
N GLU A 376 -8.29 15.88 2.19
CA GLU A 376 -8.98 17.05 2.73
C GLU A 376 -9.27 16.87 4.24
N TYR A 377 -9.80 15.70 4.64
CA TYR A 377 -10.05 15.39 6.05
C TYR A 377 -8.76 15.42 6.88
N TYR A 378 -7.67 14.85 6.36
CA TYR A 378 -6.36 14.86 7.00
C TYR A 378 -5.85 16.29 7.22
N MET A 379 -6.04 17.17 6.24
CA MET A 379 -5.55 18.55 6.29
C MET A 379 -6.44 19.49 7.11
N LYS A 380 -7.76 19.41 6.95
CA LYS A 380 -8.73 20.39 7.48
C LYS A 380 -9.54 19.85 8.67
N GLY A 381 -9.58 18.53 8.87
CA GLY A 381 -10.42 17.87 9.89
C GLY A 381 -11.90 17.72 9.49
N SER A 382 -12.26 18.08 8.26
CA SER A 382 -13.62 18.02 7.71
C SER A 382 -13.56 17.83 6.19
N VAL A 383 -14.65 17.36 5.60
CA VAL A 383 -14.83 17.18 4.14
C VAL A 383 -16.14 17.80 3.68
N ASP A 384 -16.20 18.25 2.43
CA ASP A 384 -17.42 18.80 1.84
C ASP A 384 -18.20 17.80 0.98
N TRP A 385 -17.61 16.63 0.70
CA TRP A 385 -18.18 15.56 -0.13
C TRP A 385 -18.36 15.94 -1.61
N ILE A 386 -17.57 16.90 -2.10
CA ILE A 386 -17.63 17.45 -3.46
C ILE A 386 -16.23 17.50 -4.08
N VAL A 387 -16.01 16.61 -5.04
CA VAL A 387 -14.74 16.54 -5.78
C VAL A 387 -14.50 17.81 -6.59
N GLY A 388 -13.33 18.42 -6.38
CA GLY A 388 -12.86 19.60 -7.11
C GLY A 388 -13.76 20.83 -6.96
N ALA A 389 -14.47 20.98 -5.83
CA ALA A 389 -15.22 22.20 -5.52
C ALA A 389 -14.30 23.44 -5.58
N ASP A 390 -13.09 23.35 -5.04
CA ASP A 390 -12.14 24.47 -4.95
C ASP A 390 -11.65 24.98 -6.32
N ILE A 391 -11.62 24.13 -7.36
CA ILE A 391 -11.17 24.52 -8.71
C ILE A 391 -12.32 24.82 -9.67
N PHE A 392 -13.56 24.49 -9.32
CA PHE A 392 -14.71 24.69 -10.20
C PHE A 392 -15.18 26.14 -10.18
N LYS A 393 -15.14 26.85 -11.32
CA LYS A 393 -15.52 28.29 -11.34
C LYS A 393 -16.99 28.55 -11.01
N SER A 394 -17.87 27.60 -11.33
CA SER A 394 -19.28 27.68 -10.99
C SER A 394 -19.56 27.20 -9.55
N GLN A 395 -20.79 27.41 -9.08
CA GLN A 395 -21.26 26.81 -7.83
C GLN A 395 -21.23 25.27 -7.93
N GLY A 396 -20.92 24.60 -6.80
CA GLY A 396 -20.72 23.15 -6.74
C GLY A 396 -19.31 22.70 -7.12
N GLY A 397 -19.20 21.47 -7.63
CA GLY A 397 -17.94 20.84 -8.07
C GLY A 397 -18.15 19.84 -9.22
N LEU A 398 -17.15 18.98 -9.45
CA LEU A 398 -17.13 18.03 -10.56
C LEU A 398 -18.02 16.82 -10.32
N ARG A 399 -17.95 16.26 -9.10
CA ARG A 399 -18.67 15.05 -8.68
C ARG A 399 -19.13 15.21 -7.23
N TYR A 400 -20.14 14.45 -6.85
CA TYR A 400 -20.79 14.52 -5.54
C TYR A 400 -20.83 13.13 -4.92
N PHE A 401 -20.41 13.02 -3.67
CA PHE A 401 -20.37 11.74 -2.95
C PHE A 401 -21.74 11.33 -2.41
N ASP A 402 -22.53 12.30 -1.93
CA ASP A 402 -23.85 12.07 -1.33
C ASP A 402 -24.89 11.58 -2.35
N GLN A 403 -24.88 12.19 -3.53
CA GLN A 403 -25.73 11.85 -4.66
C GLN A 403 -24.98 12.13 -5.98
N PRO A 404 -24.17 11.17 -6.48
CA PRO A 404 -23.41 11.29 -7.72
C PRO A 404 -24.19 11.87 -8.90
N SER A 405 -25.44 11.47 -9.10
CA SER A 405 -26.30 11.91 -10.21
C SER A 405 -26.58 13.41 -10.24
N ARG A 406 -26.23 14.17 -9.20
CA ARG A 406 -26.29 15.65 -9.17
C ARG A 406 -25.44 16.32 -10.24
N ASP A 407 -24.41 15.64 -10.76
CA ASP A 407 -23.63 16.12 -11.90
C ASP A 407 -24.33 15.92 -13.27
N GLY A 408 -25.49 15.25 -13.27
CA GLY A 408 -26.32 14.94 -14.43
C GLY A 408 -25.83 13.77 -15.30
N ARG A 409 -24.82 13.00 -14.86
CA ARG A 409 -24.19 11.93 -15.64
C ARG A 409 -23.80 10.69 -14.83
N SER A 410 -23.31 10.88 -13.61
CA SER A 410 -22.88 9.80 -12.72
C SER A 410 -24.06 8.96 -12.23
N ILE A 411 -23.79 7.70 -11.93
CA ILE A 411 -24.81 6.76 -11.43
C ILE A 411 -24.75 6.65 -9.91
N ASP A 412 -25.92 6.51 -9.31
CA ASP A 412 -26.10 6.44 -7.85
C ASP A 412 -26.15 5.00 -7.32
N HIS A 413 -26.33 4.03 -8.22
CA HIS A 413 -26.59 2.63 -7.92
C HIS A 413 -26.08 1.71 -9.03
N ALA A 414 -25.57 0.53 -8.67
CA ALA A 414 -24.96 -0.41 -9.61
C ALA A 414 -25.91 -0.96 -10.68
N SER A 415 -27.23 -0.94 -10.44
CA SER A 415 -28.24 -1.33 -11.44
C SER A 415 -28.25 -0.45 -12.69
N ASP A 416 -27.74 0.77 -12.58
CA ASP A 416 -27.71 1.73 -13.68
C ASP A 416 -26.44 1.59 -14.54
N TYR A 417 -25.53 0.70 -14.13
CA TYR A 417 -24.30 0.42 -14.86
C TYR A 417 -24.59 -0.32 -16.18
N TYR A 418 -23.85 0.04 -17.22
CA TYR A 418 -23.77 -0.70 -18.48
C TYR A 418 -22.33 -0.71 -19.00
N ASN A 419 -21.98 -1.75 -19.77
CA ASN A 419 -20.63 -1.86 -20.33
C ASN A 419 -20.31 -0.67 -21.25
N GLY A 420 -19.15 -0.06 -21.04
CA GLY A 420 -18.73 1.16 -21.75
C GLY A 420 -19.22 2.47 -21.13
N LEU A 421 -19.92 2.45 -19.98
CA LEU A 421 -20.12 3.65 -19.17
C LEU A 421 -18.76 4.26 -18.79
N ASN A 422 -18.63 5.57 -18.93
CA ASN A 422 -17.39 6.27 -18.60
C ASN A 422 -17.06 6.09 -17.12
N VAL A 423 -15.80 5.81 -16.82
CA VAL A 423 -15.31 5.50 -15.47
C VAL A 423 -15.56 6.61 -14.46
N HIS A 424 -15.50 7.88 -14.89
CA HIS A 424 -15.79 9.03 -14.03
C HIS A 424 -17.26 9.12 -13.62
N TYR A 425 -18.15 8.39 -14.30
CA TYR A 425 -19.59 8.33 -14.01
C TYR A 425 -19.95 7.06 -13.23
N SER A 426 -19.31 5.94 -13.56
CA SER A 426 -19.49 4.68 -12.85
C SER A 426 -18.84 4.68 -11.45
N SER A 427 -17.88 5.58 -11.20
CA SER A 427 -17.28 5.81 -9.88
C SER A 427 -18.30 6.23 -8.81
N GLY A 428 -19.42 6.83 -9.22
CA GLY A 428 -20.50 7.24 -8.33
C GLY A 428 -20.99 6.13 -7.38
N VAL A 429 -20.97 4.86 -7.82
CA VAL A 429 -21.35 3.71 -6.99
C VAL A 429 -20.45 3.60 -5.74
N PHE A 430 -19.14 3.63 -5.92
CA PHE A 430 -18.18 3.47 -4.81
C PHE A 430 -18.00 4.77 -4.02
N ASN A 431 -18.09 5.94 -4.66
CA ASN A 431 -18.12 7.22 -3.97
C ASN A 431 -19.29 7.27 -2.97
N ARG A 432 -20.48 6.88 -3.42
CA ARG A 432 -21.67 6.88 -2.57
C ARG A 432 -21.61 5.82 -1.47
N ALA A 433 -21.08 4.63 -1.75
CA ALA A 433 -20.84 3.63 -0.70
C ALA A 433 -19.90 4.16 0.40
N PHE A 434 -18.81 4.82 0.00
CA PHE A 434 -17.88 5.43 0.94
C PHE A 434 -18.53 6.55 1.77
N TYR A 435 -19.29 7.44 1.13
CA TYR A 435 -20.05 8.48 1.81
C TYR A 435 -20.97 7.92 2.89
N LEU A 436 -21.78 6.91 2.55
CA LEU A 436 -22.72 6.29 3.46
C LEU A 436 -22.00 5.64 4.65
N LEU A 437 -20.87 4.98 4.40
CA LEU A 437 -20.08 4.34 5.44
C LEU A 437 -19.43 5.38 6.37
N ALA A 438 -18.73 6.36 5.82
CA ALA A 438 -17.98 7.36 6.58
C ALA A 438 -18.88 8.28 7.44
N ASN A 439 -20.16 8.42 7.08
CA ASN A 439 -21.15 9.17 7.86
C ASN A 439 -21.99 8.28 8.81
N LYS A 440 -21.76 6.97 8.85
CA LYS A 440 -22.44 6.08 9.80
C LYS A 440 -21.88 6.27 11.20
N ALA A 441 -22.74 6.14 12.22
CA ALA A 441 -22.31 6.26 13.61
C ALA A 441 -21.18 5.26 13.93
N GLY A 442 -20.08 5.76 14.50
CA GLY A 442 -18.89 4.94 14.79
C GLY A 442 -17.84 4.91 13.68
N TRP A 443 -18.16 5.46 12.51
CA TRP A 443 -17.25 5.62 11.38
C TRP A 443 -16.84 7.09 11.19
N ASP A 444 -15.75 7.28 10.47
CA ASP A 444 -15.24 8.55 9.99
C ASP A 444 -14.52 8.33 8.65
N VAL A 445 -14.11 9.42 8.00
CA VAL A 445 -13.39 9.40 6.71
C VAL A 445 -12.12 8.55 6.80
N ARG A 446 -11.39 8.65 7.92
CA ARG A 446 -10.13 7.91 8.11
C ARG A 446 -10.37 6.41 8.13
N LYS A 447 -11.29 5.91 8.97
CA LYS A 447 -11.59 4.47 9.06
C LYS A 447 -12.07 3.91 7.72
N GLY A 448 -12.92 4.66 7.01
CA GLY A 448 -13.33 4.30 5.66
C GLY A 448 -12.13 4.22 4.71
N PHE A 449 -11.26 5.23 4.72
CA PHE A 449 -10.11 5.30 3.82
C PHE A 449 -9.11 4.15 4.09
N GLU A 450 -8.88 3.82 5.36
CA GLU A 450 -8.00 2.73 5.78
C GLU A 450 -8.42 1.38 5.16
N ILE A 451 -9.71 1.03 5.23
CA ILE A 451 -10.20 -0.24 4.68
C ILE A 451 -10.25 -0.27 3.15
N PHE A 452 -10.60 0.85 2.50
CA PHE A 452 -10.53 0.93 1.03
C PHE A 452 -9.10 0.83 0.53
N THR A 453 -8.15 1.43 1.26
CA THR A 453 -6.73 1.35 0.93
C THR A 453 -6.20 -0.07 1.11
N LEU A 454 -6.50 -0.72 2.23
CA LEU A 454 -6.13 -2.12 2.44
C LEU A 454 -6.75 -3.05 1.38
N ALA A 455 -8.00 -2.79 0.97
CA ALA A 455 -8.63 -3.55 -0.10
C ALA A 455 -7.93 -3.40 -1.45
N ASN A 456 -7.51 -2.17 -1.78
CA ASN A 456 -6.69 -1.90 -2.97
C ASN A 456 -5.33 -2.60 -2.89
N GLN A 457 -4.70 -2.68 -1.71
CA GLN A 457 -3.41 -3.35 -1.54
C GLN A 457 -3.51 -4.88 -1.63
N MET A 458 -4.57 -5.49 -1.09
CA MET A 458 -4.56 -6.92 -0.76
C MET A 458 -5.65 -7.77 -1.44
N TYR A 459 -6.81 -7.22 -1.78
CA TYR A 459 -7.95 -8.04 -2.21
C TYR A 459 -8.45 -7.72 -3.61
N TRP A 460 -8.35 -6.48 -4.06
CA TRP A 460 -8.74 -6.12 -5.41
C TRP A 460 -7.75 -6.68 -6.43
N THR A 461 -8.29 -7.09 -7.57
CA THR A 461 -7.51 -7.54 -8.72
C THR A 461 -7.76 -6.61 -9.89
N ALA A 462 -6.91 -6.69 -10.91
CA ALA A 462 -6.96 -5.79 -12.06
C ALA A 462 -8.35 -5.70 -12.74
N ASN A 463 -9.16 -6.76 -12.70
CA ASN A 463 -10.49 -6.79 -13.34
C ASN A 463 -11.64 -6.97 -12.33
N SER A 464 -11.44 -6.60 -11.06
CA SER A 464 -12.49 -6.73 -10.05
C SER A 464 -13.78 -6.03 -10.49
N THR A 465 -14.88 -6.75 -10.36
CA THR A 465 -16.25 -6.25 -10.48
C THR A 465 -16.64 -5.46 -9.23
N PHE A 466 -17.77 -4.75 -9.27
CA PHE A 466 -18.26 -4.02 -8.09
C PHE A 466 -18.49 -4.93 -6.87
N ASP A 467 -19.08 -6.11 -7.06
CA ASP A 467 -19.32 -7.07 -5.96
C ASP A 467 -18.01 -7.60 -5.37
N GLU A 468 -17.04 -7.96 -6.23
CA GLU A 468 -15.69 -8.36 -5.77
C GLU A 468 -14.97 -7.21 -5.06
N GLY A 469 -15.16 -5.98 -5.54
CA GLY A 469 -14.65 -4.77 -4.92
C GLY A 469 -15.21 -4.53 -3.52
N GLY A 470 -16.54 -4.58 -3.37
CA GLY A 470 -17.22 -4.47 -2.07
C GLY A 470 -16.81 -5.60 -1.12
N CYS A 471 -16.68 -6.82 -1.62
CA CYS A 471 -16.14 -7.95 -0.85
C CYS A 471 -14.72 -7.69 -0.34
N GLY A 472 -13.84 -7.10 -1.16
CA GLY A 472 -12.50 -6.70 -0.74
C GLY A 472 -12.55 -5.73 0.44
N VAL A 473 -13.45 -4.74 0.40
CA VAL A 473 -13.61 -3.76 1.48
C VAL A 473 -14.16 -4.41 2.76
N ALA A 474 -15.11 -5.35 2.64
CA ALA A 474 -15.62 -6.12 3.78
C ALA A 474 -14.52 -6.98 4.45
N LYS A 475 -13.66 -7.64 3.67
CA LYS A 475 -12.49 -8.37 4.18
C LYS A 475 -11.50 -7.43 4.89
N ALA A 476 -11.23 -6.27 4.30
CA ALA A 476 -10.36 -5.27 4.92
C ALA A 476 -10.92 -4.80 6.27
N ALA A 477 -12.22 -4.54 6.37
CA ALA A 477 -12.86 -4.18 7.63
C ALA A 477 -12.72 -5.29 8.68
N SER A 478 -12.91 -6.55 8.29
CA SER A 478 -12.69 -7.70 9.18
C SER A 478 -11.26 -7.75 9.71
N ASP A 479 -10.26 -7.62 8.84
CA ASP A 479 -8.83 -7.68 9.21
C ASP A 479 -8.41 -6.51 10.11
N MET A 480 -9.07 -5.35 9.98
CA MET A 480 -8.87 -4.18 10.84
C MET A 480 -9.74 -4.18 12.11
N GLY A 481 -10.58 -5.20 12.30
CA GLY A 481 -11.46 -5.30 13.47
C GLY A 481 -12.64 -4.31 13.47
N TYR A 482 -13.04 -3.82 12.29
CA TYR A 482 -14.20 -2.93 12.12
C TYR A 482 -15.49 -3.72 11.81
N PRO A 483 -16.69 -3.14 12.06
CA PRO A 483 -17.96 -3.84 11.84
C PRO A 483 -18.23 -4.12 10.35
N VAL A 484 -18.11 -5.38 9.92
CA VAL A 484 -18.34 -5.81 8.53
C VAL A 484 -19.77 -5.51 8.06
N ALA A 485 -20.76 -5.68 8.94
CA ALA A 485 -22.17 -5.41 8.62
C ALA A 485 -22.41 -3.96 8.18
N ASP A 486 -21.66 -3.00 8.73
CA ASP A 486 -21.79 -1.59 8.33
C ASP A 486 -21.30 -1.34 6.91
N VAL A 487 -20.23 -2.03 6.51
CA VAL A 487 -19.71 -2.02 5.14
C VAL A 487 -20.72 -2.65 4.20
N GLU A 488 -21.25 -3.83 4.56
CA GLU A 488 -22.26 -4.53 3.76
C GLU A 488 -23.51 -3.67 3.57
N ASP A 489 -24.02 -3.03 4.61
CA ASP A 489 -25.17 -2.12 4.54
C ASP A 489 -24.94 -0.95 3.57
N ALA A 490 -23.75 -0.31 3.64
CA ALA A 490 -23.40 0.81 2.77
C ALA A 490 -23.34 0.39 1.29
N PHE A 491 -22.71 -0.76 1.00
CA PHE A 491 -22.64 -1.29 -0.37
C PHE A 491 -23.99 -1.81 -0.88
N ASN A 492 -24.79 -2.45 -0.04
CA ASN A 492 -26.14 -2.91 -0.40
C ASN A 492 -27.04 -1.74 -0.80
N THR A 493 -26.89 -0.57 -0.15
CA THR A 493 -27.64 0.65 -0.48
C THR A 493 -27.36 1.16 -1.90
N VAL A 494 -26.17 0.88 -2.44
CA VAL A 494 -25.77 1.25 -3.81
C VAL A 494 -25.83 0.05 -4.78
N GLY A 495 -26.45 -1.05 -4.38
CA GLY A 495 -26.69 -2.21 -5.25
C GLY A 495 -25.49 -3.13 -5.45
N VAL A 496 -24.50 -3.06 -4.55
CA VAL A 496 -23.29 -3.87 -4.58
C VAL A 496 -23.34 -4.90 -3.45
N ASN A 497 -23.12 -6.16 -3.79
CA ASN A 497 -23.10 -7.23 -2.81
C ASN A 497 -21.67 -7.41 -2.23
N ALA A 498 -21.40 -6.75 -1.10
CA ALA A 498 -20.11 -6.82 -0.41
C ALA A 498 -19.91 -8.08 0.45
N SER A 499 -20.88 -9.00 0.48
CA SER A 499 -20.84 -10.14 1.41
C SER A 499 -19.91 -11.29 1.04
N CYS A 500 -19.08 -11.15 -0.01
CA CYS A 500 -18.15 -12.20 -0.44
C CYS A 500 -18.80 -13.56 -0.75
N GLY A 501 -20.10 -13.57 -1.08
CA GLY A 501 -20.87 -14.80 -1.28
C GLY A 501 -21.42 -15.42 0.01
N THR A 502 -21.04 -14.92 1.19
CA THR A 502 -21.68 -15.23 2.48
C THR A 502 -22.83 -14.27 2.70
N THR A 503 -23.95 -14.42 1.98
CA THR A 503 -25.09 -13.51 2.18
C THR A 503 -25.49 -13.50 3.66
N PRO A 504 -25.41 -12.34 4.36
CA PRO A 504 -25.96 -12.21 5.69
C PRO A 504 -27.45 -12.51 5.59
N PRO A 505 -28.04 -13.21 6.57
CA PRO A 505 -29.47 -13.39 6.59
C PRO A 505 -30.18 -12.03 6.46
N PRO A 506 -31.17 -11.87 5.57
CA PRO A 506 -32.19 -10.87 5.80
C PRO A 506 -32.74 -11.14 7.20
N THR A 507 -32.74 -10.14 8.09
CA THR A 507 -33.20 -10.28 9.49
C THR A 507 -34.62 -10.84 9.59
N ASP A 508 -35.39 -10.72 8.50
CA ASP A 508 -36.81 -11.09 8.44
C ASP A 508 -37.08 -12.48 7.81
N ASN A 509 -36.05 -13.14 7.24
CA ASN A 509 -36.18 -14.45 6.55
C ASN A 509 -35.25 -15.53 7.12
N VAL A 510 -35.08 -15.57 8.44
CA VAL A 510 -34.37 -16.66 9.15
C VAL A 510 -35.36 -17.74 9.57
N LEU A 511 -35.14 -18.98 9.12
CA LEU A 511 -35.88 -20.13 9.61
C LEU A 511 -35.37 -20.51 11.00
N VAL A 512 -36.26 -20.45 11.98
CA VAL A 512 -36.01 -20.93 13.34
C VAL A 512 -36.59 -22.33 13.47
N LYS A 513 -35.78 -23.27 13.98
CA LYS A 513 -36.20 -24.66 14.17
C LYS A 513 -37.51 -24.73 14.96
N GLY A 514 -38.49 -25.46 14.41
CA GLY A 514 -39.82 -25.63 15.01
C GLY A 514 -40.79 -24.47 14.82
N THR A 515 -40.38 -23.36 14.19
CA THR A 515 -41.25 -22.21 13.89
C THR A 515 -41.54 -22.15 12.39
N PRO A 516 -42.71 -22.64 11.91
CA PRO A 516 -43.03 -22.63 10.49
C PRO A 516 -43.36 -21.23 9.97
N VAL A 517 -42.96 -20.93 8.74
CA VAL A 517 -43.36 -19.74 7.99
C VAL A 517 -44.56 -20.09 7.13
N THR A 518 -45.73 -19.56 7.46
CA THR A 518 -47.02 -19.91 6.83
C THR A 518 -47.48 -18.86 5.82
N ASN A 519 -48.49 -19.20 5.01
CA ASN A 519 -49.15 -18.31 4.05
C ASN A 519 -48.23 -17.72 2.97
N LEU A 520 -47.20 -18.48 2.57
CA LEU A 520 -46.31 -18.08 1.50
C LEU A 520 -47.02 -18.09 0.16
N SER A 521 -46.73 -17.08 -0.65
CA SER A 521 -47.24 -16.94 -2.01
C SER A 521 -46.19 -16.33 -2.93
N GLY A 522 -46.26 -16.66 -4.22
CA GLY A 522 -45.32 -16.17 -5.22
C GLY A 522 -45.91 -16.25 -6.62
N ALA A 523 -45.64 -15.23 -7.43
CA ALA A 523 -45.96 -15.23 -8.86
C ALA A 523 -45.05 -16.22 -9.61
N ARG A 524 -45.48 -16.71 -10.78
CA ARG A 524 -44.66 -17.63 -11.60
C ARG A 524 -43.25 -17.05 -11.84
N LEU A 525 -42.23 -17.89 -11.66
CA LEU A 525 -40.80 -17.58 -11.71
C LEU A 525 -40.26 -16.67 -10.59
N SER A 526 -41.08 -16.28 -9.61
CA SER A 526 -40.57 -15.58 -8.42
C SER A 526 -39.74 -16.51 -7.55
N GLU A 527 -38.74 -15.91 -6.88
CA GLU A 527 -37.81 -16.61 -6.00
C GLU A 527 -37.81 -15.88 -4.65
N THR A 528 -38.00 -16.64 -3.58
CA THR A 528 -37.95 -16.13 -2.20
C THR A 528 -36.88 -16.90 -1.44
N PHE A 529 -36.04 -16.18 -0.70
CA PHE A 529 -34.87 -16.75 -0.03
C PHE A 529 -35.00 -16.68 1.49
N TYR A 530 -34.62 -17.78 2.13
CA TYR A 530 -34.53 -17.94 3.57
C TYR A 530 -33.15 -18.45 3.96
N THR A 531 -32.81 -18.33 5.24
CA THR A 531 -31.55 -18.86 5.78
C THR A 531 -31.77 -19.59 7.10
N PHE A 532 -30.85 -20.48 7.46
CA PHE A 532 -30.74 -21.00 8.81
C PHE A 532 -29.30 -21.34 9.15
N SER A 533 -29.02 -21.41 10.45
CA SER A 533 -27.78 -21.98 11.00
C SER A 533 -28.14 -23.00 12.08
N VAL A 534 -27.15 -23.80 12.49
CA VAL A 534 -27.30 -24.77 13.58
C VAL A 534 -26.26 -24.51 14.66
N ASP A 535 -26.65 -24.64 15.92
CA ASP A 535 -25.74 -24.44 17.06
C ASP A 535 -24.80 -25.64 17.27
N SER A 536 -25.21 -26.82 16.79
CA SER A 536 -24.44 -28.07 16.87
C SER A 536 -24.59 -28.85 15.57
N ALA A 537 -23.57 -29.64 15.22
CA ALA A 537 -23.62 -30.48 14.03
C ALA A 537 -24.84 -31.41 14.08
N SER A 538 -25.71 -31.35 13.07
CA SER A 538 -26.99 -32.04 13.08
C SER A 538 -27.48 -32.32 11.65
N ASN A 539 -28.39 -33.27 11.50
CA ASN A 539 -29.11 -33.43 10.23
C ASN A 539 -30.29 -32.46 10.25
N ALA A 540 -30.20 -31.38 9.48
CA ALA A 540 -31.24 -30.37 9.38
C ALA A 540 -32.17 -30.67 8.21
N VAL A 541 -33.47 -30.56 8.45
CA VAL A 541 -34.47 -30.89 7.44
C VAL A 541 -35.35 -29.68 7.16
N VAL A 542 -35.35 -29.23 5.92
CA VAL A 542 -36.23 -28.17 5.45
C VAL A 542 -37.36 -28.80 4.64
N SER A 543 -38.60 -28.49 4.99
CA SER A 543 -39.78 -29.00 4.31
C SER A 543 -40.75 -27.88 3.93
N MET A 544 -41.43 -28.07 2.80
CA MET A 544 -42.56 -27.27 2.38
C MET A 544 -43.80 -28.15 2.24
N SER A 545 -44.96 -27.59 2.59
CA SER A 545 -46.25 -28.28 2.48
C SER A 545 -47.45 -27.32 2.40
N GLY A 546 -48.60 -27.85 1.99
CA GLY A 546 -49.87 -27.12 1.95
C GLY A 546 -50.02 -26.17 0.74
N GLY A 547 -51.06 -25.34 0.79
CA GLY A 547 -51.35 -24.36 -0.25
C GLY A 547 -51.82 -24.93 -1.59
N SER A 548 -51.80 -24.06 -2.61
CA SER A 548 -52.09 -24.36 -4.02
C SER A 548 -50.94 -23.93 -4.92
N GLY A 549 -50.86 -24.43 -6.15
CA GLY A 549 -49.80 -24.09 -7.11
C GLY A 549 -48.61 -25.06 -7.06
N ASP A 550 -47.45 -24.59 -7.52
CA ASP A 550 -46.23 -25.40 -7.63
C ASP A 550 -45.00 -24.58 -7.26
N ALA A 551 -44.54 -24.75 -6.02
CA ALA A 551 -43.31 -24.19 -5.48
C ALA A 551 -42.23 -25.27 -5.38
N ASP A 552 -41.06 -24.98 -5.94
CA ASP A 552 -39.85 -25.80 -5.87
C ASP A 552 -38.95 -25.35 -4.71
N LEU A 553 -38.42 -26.30 -3.95
CA LEU A 553 -37.45 -26.13 -2.87
C LEU A 553 -36.02 -26.35 -3.38
N TYR A 554 -35.13 -25.41 -3.06
CA TYR A 554 -33.70 -25.55 -3.25
C TYR A 554 -32.97 -25.23 -1.95
N LEU A 555 -31.92 -25.98 -1.65
CA LEU A 555 -31.08 -25.76 -0.47
C LEU A 555 -29.60 -25.77 -0.87
N LYS A 556 -28.81 -24.87 -0.29
CA LYS A 556 -27.36 -24.80 -0.49
C LYS A 556 -26.61 -24.27 0.73
N ALA A 557 -25.47 -24.85 1.06
CA ALA A 557 -24.57 -24.41 2.11
C ALA A 557 -23.66 -23.27 1.61
N GLY A 558 -23.48 -22.24 2.44
CA GLY A 558 -22.51 -21.16 2.26
C GLY A 558 -22.89 -20.07 1.24
N SER A 559 -23.78 -20.36 0.28
CA SER A 559 -24.24 -19.38 -0.71
C SER A 559 -25.67 -19.63 -1.21
N LYS A 560 -26.29 -18.61 -1.82
CA LYS A 560 -27.65 -18.72 -2.39
C LYS A 560 -27.71 -19.82 -3.47
N PRO A 561 -28.70 -20.73 -3.43
CA PRO A 561 -28.91 -21.68 -4.50
C PRO A 561 -29.38 -20.97 -5.77
N THR A 562 -29.03 -21.53 -6.93
CA THR A 562 -29.60 -21.19 -8.23
C THR A 562 -30.27 -22.42 -8.83
N THR A 563 -30.99 -22.26 -9.95
CA THR A 563 -31.56 -23.39 -10.68
C THR A 563 -30.52 -24.37 -11.22
N ASN A 564 -29.24 -23.97 -11.27
CA ASN A 564 -28.11 -24.78 -11.76
C ASN A 564 -27.07 -25.11 -10.67
N SER A 565 -27.20 -24.59 -9.45
CA SER A 565 -26.26 -24.80 -8.35
C SER A 565 -27.02 -24.90 -7.03
N PHE A 566 -27.12 -26.12 -6.51
CA PHE A 566 -27.83 -26.44 -5.27
C PHE A 566 -27.23 -27.70 -4.67
N ASP A 567 -27.38 -27.88 -3.36
CA ASP A 567 -26.96 -29.09 -2.66
C ASP A 567 -28.12 -30.07 -2.54
N CYS A 568 -29.35 -29.56 -2.47
CA CYS A 568 -30.56 -30.37 -2.54
C CYS A 568 -31.68 -29.67 -3.33
N ARG A 569 -32.38 -30.47 -4.14
CA ARG A 569 -33.62 -30.13 -4.85
C ARG A 569 -34.46 -31.42 -5.03
N PRO A 570 -35.72 -31.51 -4.55
CA PRO A 570 -36.48 -32.79 -4.52
C PRO A 570 -37.11 -33.27 -5.85
N TYR A 571 -37.14 -32.45 -6.90
CA TYR A 571 -37.73 -32.79 -8.23
C TYR A 571 -39.16 -33.35 -8.13
N LYS A 572 -40.02 -32.78 -7.29
CA LYS A 572 -41.42 -33.21 -7.18
C LYS A 572 -42.35 -32.21 -7.86
N TYR A 573 -43.58 -32.66 -8.11
CA TYR A 573 -44.66 -31.78 -8.56
C TYR A 573 -45.46 -31.31 -7.34
N GLY A 574 -45.75 -30.02 -7.27
CA GLY A 574 -46.53 -29.40 -6.21
C GLY A 574 -45.70 -29.06 -4.96
N ASN A 575 -46.36 -28.46 -3.98
CA ASN A 575 -45.69 -27.80 -2.85
C ASN A 575 -45.15 -28.74 -1.75
N ASN A 576 -45.25 -30.06 -1.89
CA ASN A 576 -44.87 -31.02 -0.85
C ASN A 576 -43.44 -31.54 -1.10
N GLU A 577 -42.46 -30.72 -0.75
CA GLU A 577 -41.04 -30.97 -0.98
C GLU A 577 -40.23 -30.95 0.32
N GLN A 578 -39.12 -31.67 0.35
CA GLN A 578 -38.26 -31.77 1.52
C GLN A 578 -36.79 -31.96 1.13
N CYS A 579 -35.92 -31.21 1.79
CA CYS A 579 -34.46 -31.31 1.66
C CYS A 579 -33.81 -31.56 3.02
N SER A 580 -32.85 -32.49 3.05
CA SER A 580 -32.04 -32.80 4.24
C SER A 580 -30.58 -32.47 3.98
N VAL A 581 -29.91 -31.88 4.96
CA VAL A 581 -28.48 -31.56 4.88
C VAL A 581 -27.78 -31.89 6.19
N SER A 582 -26.54 -32.39 6.08
CA SER A 582 -25.64 -32.50 7.24
C SER A 582 -25.14 -31.10 7.60
N ALA A 583 -25.80 -30.47 8.56
CA ALA A 583 -25.56 -29.11 8.96
C ALA A 583 -24.40 -29.01 9.96
N THR A 584 -23.49 -28.07 9.75
CA THR A 584 -22.32 -27.80 10.62
C THR A 584 -22.43 -26.44 11.29
N PRO A 585 -22.04 -26.29 12.57
CA PRO A 585 -22.00 -24.98 13.22
C PRO A 585 -21.09 -24.00 12.49
N GLY A 586 -21.47 -22.72 12.49
CA GLY A 586 -20.73 -21.65 11.80
C GLY A 586 -20.92 -21.60 10.28
N MET A 587 -21.71 -22.51 9.69
CA MET A 587 -22.10 -22.47 8.29
C MET A 587 -23.54 -21.96 8.16
N THR A 588 -23.76 -21.00 7.25
CA THR A 588 -25.11 -20.54 6.88
C THR A 588 -25.65 -21.41 5.74
N TYR A 589 -26.88 -21.89 5.90
CA TYR A 589 -27.59 -22.63 4.87
C TYR A 589 -28.65 -21.73 4.24
N HIS A 590 -28.66 -21.68 2.92
CA HIS A 590 -29.58 -20.89 2.12
C HIS A 590 -30.67 -21.77 1.53
N VAL A 591 -31.90 -21.33 1.65
CA VAL A 591 -33.09 -21.99 1.12
C VAL A 591 -33.74 -21.06 0.10
N MET A 592 -34.03 -21.55 -1.09
CA MET A 592 -34.81 -20.84 -2.10
C MET A 592 -36.14 -21.58 -2.32
N VAL A 593 -37.23 -20.81 -2.26
CA VAL A 593 -38.56 -21.24 -2.69
C VAL A 593 -38.83 -20.56 -4.03
N ARG A 594 -38.91 -21.36 -5.09
CA ARG A 594 -39.08 -20.87 -6.45
C ARG A 594 -40.43 -21.27 -7.01
N ALA A 595 -41.21 -20.31 -7.50
CA ALA A 595 -42.51 -20.55 -8.10
C ALA A 595 -42.36 -21.16 -9.51
N TYR A 596 -42.42 -22.48 -9.66
CA TYR A 596 -42.52 -23.11 -10.98
C TYR A 596 -43.83 -22.67 -11.68
N SER A 597 -44.92 -22.65 -10.92
CA SER A 597 -46.15 -21.93 -11.21
C SER A 597 -46.52 -21.02 -10.03
N SER A 598 -47.47 -20.09 -10.22
CA SER A 598 -47.90 -19.23 -9.12
C SER A 598 -48.44 -20.08 -7.97
N TYR A 599 -47.98 -19.82 -6.75
CA TYR A 599 -48.38 -20.56 -5.55
C TYR A 599 -48.94 -19.64 -4.46
N SER A 600 -49.75 -20.19 -3.56
CA SER A 600 -50.32 -19.46 -2.43
C SER A 600 -50.66 -20.40 -1.28
N GLY A 601 -50.55 -19.92 -0.03
CA GLY A 601 -50.88 -20.69 1.17
C GLY A 601 -49.84 -21.76 1.54
N VAL A 602 -48.62 -21.69 1.01
CA VAL A 602 -47.55 -22.67 1.30
C VAL A 602 -46.97 -22.41 2.69
N THR A 603 -46.59 -23.48 3.39
CA THR A 603 -45.88 -23.42 4.66
C THR A 603 -44.48 -24.00 4.50
N LEU A 604 -43.46 -23.24 4.90
CA LEU A 604 -42.06 -23.64 4.93
C LEU A 604 -41.61 -23.87 6.38
N ARG A 605 -40.86 -24.93 6.64
CA ARG A 605 -40.45 -25.33 7.99
C ARG A 605 -39.03 -25.87 8.04
N LEU A 606 -38.34 -25.60 9.15
CA LEU A 606 -37.08 -26.22 9.54
C LEU A 606 -37.32 -27.15 10.74
N ASP A 607 -36.92 -28.41 10.59
CA ASP A 607 -37.06 -29.50 11.57
C ASP A 607 -35.72 -29.97 12.16
#